data_AF-A0A076MIS8-F1
#
_entry.id   AF-A0A076MIS8-F1
#
_cell.length_a   1.000
_cell.length_b   1.000
_cell.length_c   1.000
_cell.angle_alpha   90.00
_cell.angle_beta   90.00
_cell.angle_gamma   90.00
#
_symmetry.space_group_name_H-M   'P 1'
#
loop_
_entity.id
_entity.type
_entity.pdbx_description
1 polymer ?
#
loop_
_entity_poly.entity_id
_entity_poly.type
_entity_poly.pdbx_seq_one_letter_code
_entity_poly.pdbx_strand_id
1 'polypeptide(L)'
;MLVRDGAPAGAGQVACRPRTIRSANVASVPQRLPALIPVSCGPATADVPDLRLDELAVGATQDELYVVDLASGQRVVPVSGAMLDPRSGHVPPVARFLLEVGEQENPSCLPWRWGDLSTAPALPRVRYGRTVLAPARWLPSWEMLDPSSDWSDAVRSWRQRWDVPRRVQLTSSDNRIPIDLTDDGTSRCSAPSCGRRRGSWCRRFCRARCLAGRPRVRGRVPVVRGASRRPAGAGHANPVRNAGPPRW
;
A
#
# COMPACT_ATOMS: atom_id res chain seq x y z
N MET A 1 -7.19 -12.88 -3.81
CA MET A 1 -8.07 -12.62 -2.66
C MET A 1 -9.32 -11.96 -3.22
N LEU A 2 -10.28 -12.79 -3.62
CA LEU A 2 -11.56 -12.36 -4.15
C LEU A 2 -12.44 -12.03 -2.95
N VAL A 3 -12.67 -10.74 -2.71
CA VAL A 3 -13.61 -10.26 -1.70
C VAL A 3 -15.01 -10.61 -2.20
N ARG A 4 -15.58 -11.69 -1.67
CA ARG A 4 -17.03 -11.93 -1.74
C ARG A 4 -17.74 -11.66 -0.41
N ASP A 5 -17.03 -11.73 0.73
CA ASP A 5 -17.64 -11.58 2.07
C ASP A 5 -17.00 -10.49 2.95
N GLY A 6 -16.59 -9.35 2.39
CA GLY A 6 -15.88 -8.30 3.14
C GLY A 6 -16.17 -6.87 2.72
N ALA A 7 -17.24 -6.63 1.95
CA ALA A 7 -17.64 -5.28 1.60
C ALA A 7 -18.37 -4.63 2.79
N PRO A 8 -18.10 -3.35 3.11
CA PRO A 8 -18.85 -2.64 4.15
C PRO A 8 -20.34 -2.54 3.79
N ALA A 9 -21.20 -2.39 4.80
CA ALA A 9 -22.61 -2.12 4.56
C ALA A 9 -22.77 -0.84 3.71
N GLY A 10 -23.62 -0.87 2.68
CA GLY A 10 -23.77 0.26 1.75
C GLY A 10 -22.63 0.42 0.74
N ALA A 11 -21.80 -0.60 0.49
CA ALA A 11 -20.71 -0.50 -0.47
C ALA A 11 -21.19 -0.26 -1.92
N GLY A 12 -20.68 0.78 -2.56
CA GLY A 12 -20.87 1.09 -3.97
C GLY A 12 -19.59 0.85 -4.77
N GLN A 13 -19.63 0.03 -5.82
CA GLN A 13 -18.47 -0.23 -6.65
C GLN A 13 -18.23 0.96 -7.60
N VAL A 14 -17.10 1.65 -7.44
CA VAL A 14 -16.68 2.68 -8.39
C VAL A 14 -16.14 2.01 -9.65
N ALA A 15 -16.79 2.25 -10.78
CA ALA A 15 -16.24 1.94 -12.10
C ALA A 15 -15.79 3.24 -12.76
N CYS A 16 -14.62 3.22 -13.38
CA CYS A 16 -14.16 4.39 -14.11
C CYS A 16 -13.35 4.02 -15.34
N ARG A 17 -13.37 4.92 -16.33
CA ARG A 17 -12.40 4.88 -17.42
C ARG A 17 -11.10 5.56 -16.95
N PRO A 18 -9.97 4.84 -16.89
CA PRO A 18 -8.71 5.45 -16.49
C PRO A 18 -8.25 6.47 -17.53
N ARG A 19 -7.57 7.51 -17.05
CA ARG A 19 -6.99 8.60 -17.85
C ARG A 19 -5.83 8.14 -18.74
N THR A 20 -5.28 6.96 -18.48
CA THR A 20 -4.17 6.39 -19.25
C THR A 20 -4.57 5.04 -19.84
N ILE A 21 -4.37 4.89 -21.15
CA ILE A 21 -4.78 3.69 -21.92
C ILE A 21 -4.15 2.42 -21.34
N ARG A 22 -2.87 2.46 -20.93
CA ARG A 22 -2.16 1.30 -20.36
C ARG A 22 -2.82 0.73 -19.09
N SER A 23 -3.64 1.52 -18.40
CA SER A 23 -4.35 1.10 -17.20
C SER A 23 -5.75 0.55 -17.47
N ALA A 24 -6.25 0.62 -18.71
CA ALA A 24 -7.57 0.11 -19.08
C ALA A 24 -7.72 -1.39 -18.77
N ASN A 25 -6.68 -2.19 -19.04
CA ASN A 25 -6.69 -3.63 -18.76
C ASN A 25 -6.82 -3.94 -17.26
N VAL A 26 -6.27 -3.08 -16.39
CA VAL A 26 -6.33 -3.26 -14.93
C VAL A 26 -7.62 -2.69 -14.34
N ALA A 27 -8.20 -1.67 -14.99
CA ALA A 27 -9.47 -1.08 -14.60
C ALA A 27 -10.69 -1.90 -15.04
N SER A 28 -10.53 -2.78 -16.03
CA SER A 28 -11.59 -3.68 -16.49
C SER A 28 -11.84 -4.78 -15.46
N VAL A 29 -12.87 -4.59 -14.65
CA VAL A 29 -13.29 -5.54 -13.62
C VAL A 29 -14.79 -5.80 -13.70
N PRO A 30 -15.24 -7.03 -13.43
CA PRO A 30 -16.67 -7.32 -13.37
C PRO A 30 -17.31 -6.53 -12.23
N GLN A 31 -18.59 -6.23 -12.39
CA GLN A 31 -19.42 -5.74 -11.30
C GLN A 31 -19.62 -6.85 -10.27
N ARG A 32 -19.21 -6.59 -9.03
CA ARG A 32 -19.32 -7.55 -7.90
C ARG A 32 -20.26 -7.08 -6.80
N LEU A 33 -20.57 -5.78 -6.75
CA LEU A 33 -21.46 -5.18 -5.75
C LEU A 33 -22.83 -4.82 -6.35
N PRO A 34 -23.88 -4.81 -5.51
CA PRO A 34 -25.26 -4.51 -5.91
C PRO A 34 -25.52 -3.03 -6.18
N ALA A 35 -24.50 -2.17 -6.12
CA ALA A 35 -24.56 -0.77 -6.50
C ALA A 35 -23.30 -0.39 -7.28
N LEU A 36 -23.47 0.31 -8.40
CA LEU A 36 -22.36 0.80 -9.23
C LEU A 36 -22.33 2.33 -9.21
N ILE A 37 -21.14 2.91 -9.08
CA ILE A 37 -20.92 4.35 -9.26
C ILE A 37 -20.13 4.54 -10.57
N PRO A 38 -20.79 4.80 -11.71
CA PRO A 38 -20.11 4.97 -12.99
C PRO A 38 -19.46 6.36 -13.10
N VAL A 39 -18.15 6.40 -13.36
CA VAL A 39 -17.37 7.63 -13.55
C VAL A 39 -16.70 7.63 -14.91
N SER A 40 -17.26 8.40 -15.85
CA SER A 40 -16.77 8.48 -17.24
C SER A 40 -16.70 7.13 -17.97
N CYS A 41 -17.55 6.18 -17.57
CA CYS A 41 -17.72 4.87 -18.20
C CYS A 41 -19.20 4.59 -18.50
N GLY A 42 -19.47 3.48 -19.19
CA GLY A 42 -20.84 3.04 -19.47
C GLY A 42 -21.61 2.63 -18.20
N PRO A 43 -22.94 2.49 -18.32
CA PRO A 43 -23.82 2.13 -17.20
C PRO A 43 -23.57 0.70 -16.70
N ALA A 44 -24.11 0.37 -15.52
CA ALA A 44 -24.15 -1.00 -15.01
C ALA A 44 -24.79 -1.98 -15.99
N THR A 45 -24.55 -3.27 -15.76
CA THR A 45 -25.37 -4.32 -16.35
C THR A 45 -26.83 -4.12 -15.92
N ALA A 46 -27.79 -4.43 -16.80
CA ALA A 46 -29.22 -4.08 -16.66
C ALA A 46 -29.89 -4.45 -15.33
N ASP A 47 -29.34 -5.40 -14.57
CA ASP A 47 -29.91 -5.90 -13.31
C ASP A 47 -29.43 -5.15 -12.05
N VAL A 48 -28.60 -4.11 -12.17
CA VAL A 48 -28.06 -3.40 -11.00
C VAL A 48 -28.21 -1.89 -11.14
N PRO A 49 -28.75 -1.19 -10.12
CA PRO A 49 -28.91 0.27 -10.18
C PRO A 49 -27.56 0.99 -10.22
N ASP A 50 -27.49 2.01 -11.09
CA ASP A 50 -26.43 3.01 -11.08
C ASP A 50 -26.72 4.05 -10.00
N LEU A 51 -25.78 4.24 -9.09
CA LEU A 51 -25.69 5.39 -8.20
C LEU A 51 -25.04 6.53 -8.99
N ARG A 52 -25.87 7.39 -9.57
CA ARG A 52 -25.39 8.46 -10.42
C ARG A 52 -24.74 9.57 -9.60
N LEU A 53 -23.71 10.20 -10.16
CA LEU A 53 -22.96 11.24 -9.47
C LEU A 53 -23.80 12.47 -9.08
N ASP A 54 -24.87 12.77 -9.83
CA ASP A 54 -25.82 13.85 -9.55
C ASP A 54 -26.80 13.54 -8.41
N GLU A 55 -26.91 12.27 -8.03
CA GLU A 55 -27.73 11.79 -6.92
C GLU A 55 -26.91 11.52 -5.66
N LEU A 56 -25.59 11.69 -5.72
CA LEU A 56 -24.69 11.56 -4.58
C LEU A 56 -24.37 12.93 -3.97
N ALA A 57 -24.40 13.01 -2.65
CA ALA A 57 -23.91 14.16 -1.89
C ALA A 57 -22.77 13.77 -0.96
N VAL A 58 -21.93 14.74 -0.63
CA VAL A 58 -20.82 14.60 0.31
C VAL A 58 -21.19 15.31 1.60
N GLY A 59 -21.17 14.58 2.71
CA GLY A 59 -21.29 15.12 4.05
C GLY A 59 -19.93 15.18 4.75
N ALA A 60 -19.88 15.97 5.82
CA ALA A 60 -18.72 16.08 6.69
C ALA A 60 -19.16 16.07 8.16
N THR A 61 -18.46 15.31 8.98
CA THR A 61 -18.51 15.44 10.45
C THR A 61 -17.21 16.10 10.93
N GLN A 62 -17.00 16.15 12.25
CA GLN A 62 -15.72 16.60 12.81
C GLN A 62 -14.58 15.61 12.52
N ASP A 63 -14.90 14.33 12.30
CA ASP A 63 -13.91 13.24 12.22
C ASP A 63 -13.76 12.66 10.81
N GLU A 64 -14.81 12.75 9.97
CA GLU A 64 -14.84 12.05 8.68
C GLU A 64 -15.58 12.82 7.59
N LEU A 65 -15.24 12.50 6.34
CA LEU A 65 -16.09 12.76 5.18
C LEU A 65 -16.87 11.48 4.85
N TYR A 66 -18.10 11.62 4.36
CA TYR A 66 -18.91 10.48 3.96
C TYR A 66 -19.74 10.82 2.71
N VAL A 67 -20.18 9.78 2.00
CA VAL A 67 -21.05 9.92 0.81
C VAL A 67 -22.44 9.43 1.16
N VAL A 68 -23.47 10.15 0.71
CA VAL A 68 -24.87 9.73 0.83
C VAL A 68 -25.53 9.70 -0.54
N ASP A 69 -26.39 8.72 -0.73
CA ASP A 69 -27.38 8.74 -1.80
C ASP A 69 -28.54 9.65 -1.39
N LEU A 70 -28.84 10.65 -2.20
CA LEU A 70 -29.90 11.63 -1.97
C LEU A 70 -31.29 11.00 -2.06
N ALA A 71 -31.47 9.96 -2.87
CA ALA A 71 -32.78 9.33 -3.07
C ALA A 71 -33.19 8.50 -1.85
N SER A 72 -32.29 7.66 -1.34
CA SER A 72 -32.54 6.81 -0.17
C SER A 72 -32.18 7.46 1.18
N GLY A 73 -31.39 8.54 1.15
CA GLY A 73 -30.80 9.15 2.34
C GLY A 73 -29.77 8.26 3.05
N GLN A 74 -29.36 7.15 2.42
CA GLN A 74 -28.45 6.18 3.02
C GLN A 74 -26.98 6.54 2.71
N ARG A 75 -26.08 6.16 3.63
CA ARG A 75 -24.64 6.23 3.38
C ARG A 75 -24.22 5.22 2.32
N VAL A 76 -23.30 5.65 1.46
CA VAL A 76 -22.67 4.82 0.44
C VAL A 76 -21.19 4.80 0.72
N VAL A 77 -20.57 3.62 0.74
CA VAL A 77 -19.12 3.45 0.91
C VAL A 77 -18.49 3.15 -0.46
N PRO A 78 -17.87 4.14 -1.12
CA PRO A 78 -17.31 3.90 -2.44
C PRO A 78 -16.08 3.00 -2.35
N VAL A 79 -16.06 1.91 -3.10
CA VAL A 79 -14.93 0.97 -3.12
C VAL A 79 -14.50 0.65 -4.54
N SER A 80 -13.21 0.39 -4.73
CA SER A 80 -12.68 -0.04 -6.02
C SER A 80 -12.75 -1.55 -6.14
N GLY A 81 -13.32 -2.05 -7.25
CA GLY A 81 -13.18 -3.44 -7.66
C GLY A 81 -11.86 -3.75 -8.37
N ALA A 82 -11.12 -2.70 -8.76
CA ALA A 82 -9.90 -2.78 -9.56
C ALA A 82 -8.64 -2.59 -8.70
N MET A 83 -7.54 -3.23 -9.12
CA MET A 83 -6.22 -3.10 -8.49
C MET A 83 -5.47 -1.84 -8.98
N LEU A 84 -6.19 -0.80 -9.37
CA LEU A 84 -5.62 0.46 -9.81
C LEU A 84 -5.40 1.35 -8.59
N ASP A 85 -4.17 1.78 -8.37
CA ASP A 85 -3.85 2.73 -7.30
C ASP A 85 -4.58 4.07 -7.56
N PRO A 86 -5.53 4.50 -6.69
CA PRO A 86 -6.25 5.76 -6.85
C PRO A 86 -5.32 6.98 -6.86
N ARG A 87 -4.14 6.86 -6.24
CA ARG A 87 -3.15 7.93 -6.08
C ARG A 87 -2.14 7.98 -7.22
N SER A 88 -2.18 7.03 -8.15
CA SER A 88 -1.28 6.95 -9.32
C SER A 88 -1.46 8.09 -10.34
N GLY A 89 -2.56 8.85 -10.26
CA GLY A 89 -2.94 9.88 -11.24
C GLY A 89 -3.60 9.33 -12.51
N HIS A 90 -3.69 8.00 -12.66
CA HIS A 90 -4.40 7.36 -13.77
C HIS A 90 -5.92 7.34 -13.57
N VAL A 91 -6.43 7.59 -12.35
CA VAL A 91 -7.86 7.61 -12.02
C VAL A 91 -8.41 9.05 -12.19
N PRO A 92 -9.64 9.23 -12.71
CA PRO A 92 -10.31 10.54 -12.72
C PRO A 92 -10.40 11.15 -11.31
N PRO A 93 -10.25 12.49 -11.14
CA PRO A 93 -10.25 13.12 -9.81
C PRO A 93 -11.50 12.81 -8.97
N VAL A 94 -12.69 12.76 -9.60
CA VAL A 94 -13.95 12.42 -8.91
C VAL A 94 -13.94 10.99 -8.38
N ALA A 95 -13.54 10.02 -9.21
CA ALA A 95 -13.42 8.63 -8.77
C ALA A 95 -12.37 8.48 -7.67
N ARG A 96 -11.23 9.17 -7.78
CA ARG A 96 -10.20 9.19 -6.73
C ARG A 96 -10.75 9.73 -5.42
N PHE A 97 -11.45 10.87 -5.46
CA PHE A 97 -12.04 11.49 -4.27
C PHE A 97 -13.03 10.54 -3.59
N LEU A 98 -13.94 9.93 -4.35
CA LEU A 98 -14.89 8.95 -3.80
C LEU A 98 -14.19 7.78 -3.12
N LEU A 99 -13.14 7.24 -3.75
CA LEU A 99 -12.35 6.14 -3.17
C LEU A 99 -11.59 6.57 -1.92
N GLU A 100 -11.06 7.80 -1.86
CA GLU A 100 -10.40 8.34 -0.66
C GLU A 100 -11.38 8.57 0.50
N VAL A 101 -12.63 8.98 0.21
CA VAL A 101 -13.70 9.05 1.22
C VAL A 101 -14.06 7.65 1.71
N GLY A 102 -14.23 6.68 0.80
CA GLY A 102 -14.49 5.28 1.16
C GLY A 102 -13.38 4.61 1.96
N GLU A 103 -12.12 5.02 1.78
CA GLU A 103 -10.98 4.56 2.59
C GLU A 103 -11.07 5.00 4.06
N GLN A 104 -11.85 6.04 4.41
CA GLN A 104 -12.04 6.43 5.81
C GLN A 104 -12.95 5.44 6.56
N GLU A 105 -14.04 5.02 5.94
CA GLU A 105 -14.96 4.02 6.52
C GLU A 105 -14.44 2.58 6.36
N ASN A 106 -13.59 2.32 5.35
CA ASN A 106 -12.98 1.02 5.11
C ASN A 106 -11.45 1.14 4.89
N PRO A 107 -10.67 1.32 5.97
CA PRO A 107 -9.24 1.56 5.87
C PRO A 107 -8.49 0.37 5.29
N SER A 108 -7.63 0.66 4.32
CA SER A 108 -6.77 -0.36 3.72
C SER A 108 -5.74 -0.88 4.72
N CYS A 109 -5.48 -2.18 4.68
CA CYS A 109 -4.38 -2.79 5.44
C CYS A 109 -3.04 -2.30 4.88
N LEU A 110 -2.41 -1.36 5.58
CA LEU A 110 -1.11 -0.82 5.17
C LEU A 110 0.01 -1.85 5.36
N PRO A 111 0.98 -1.91 4.44
CA PRO A 111 2.14 -2.78 4.59
C PRO A 111 3.04 -2.30 5.74
N TRP A 112 3.90 -3.19 6.25
CA TRP A 112 4.92 -2.82 7.23
C TRP A 112 5.82 -1.68 6.73
N ARG A 113 5.97 -0.62 7.53
CA ARG A 113 6.82 0.53 7.23
C ARG A 113 8.00 0.57 8.19
N TRP A 114 9.20 0.71 7.62
CA TRP A 114 10.44 0.83 8.40
C TRP A 114 10.76 2.26 8.87
N GLY A 115 9.99 3.25 8.43
CA GLY A 115 10.26 4.66 8.75
C GLY A 115 11.69 5.07 8.35
N ASP A 116 12.38 5.74 9.26
CA ASP A 116 13.74 6.25 9.07
C ASP A 116 14.78 5.16 8.79
N LEU A 117 14.51 3.92 9.22
CA LEU A 117 15.37 2.77 8.92
C LEU A 117 15.22 2.27 7.48
N SER A 118 14.33 2.87 6.68
CA SER A 118 14.08 2.43 5.30
C SER A 118 15.29 2.55 4.37
N THR A 119 16.34 3.30 4.74
CA THR A 119 17.62 3.44 4.02
C THR A 119 18.74 2.57 4.59
N ALA A 120 18.49 1.83 5.68
CA ALA A 120 19.50 0.98 6.29
C ALA A 120 19.98 -0.11 5.30
N PRO A 121 21.29 -0.43 5.31
CA PRO A 121 21.91 -1.37 4.37
C PRO A 121 21.41 -2.80 4.55
N ALA A 122 21.00 -3.18 5.76
CA ALA A 122 20.36 -4.45 6.05
C ALA A 122 19.18 -4.24 6.99
N LEU A 123 18.05 -4.86 6.67
CA LEU A 123 16.84 -4.88 7.48
C LEU A 123 16.45 -6.32 7.79
N PRO A 124 16.14 -6.64 9.06
CA PRO A 124 15.81 -7.99 9.45
C PRO A 124 14.42 -8.40 8.96
N ARG A 125 14.15 -9.71 9.00
CA ARG A 125 12.80 -10.23 8.79
C ARG A 125 11.93 -9.86 9.99
N VAL A 126 10.79 -9.22 9.75
CA VAL A 126 9.75 -8.99 10.75
C VAL A 126 8.70 -10.09 10.66
N ARG A 127 8.45 -10.76 11.77
CA ARG A 127 7.46 -11.83 11.87
C ARG A 127 6.54 -11.62 13.07
N TYR A 128 5.29 -12.02 12.92
CA TYR A 128 4.32 -12.13 14.00
C TYR A 128 3.69 -13.53 13.92
N GLY A 129 3.95 -14.37 14.93
CA GLY A 129 3.61 -15.79 14.88
C GLY A 129 4.19 -16.48 13.64
N ARG A 130 3.31 -17.03 12.79
CA ARG A 130 3.66 -17.68 11.52
C ARG A 130 3.68 -16.73 10.32
N THR A 131 3.30 -15.47 10.51
CA THR A 131 3.17 -14.47 9.43
C THR A 131 4.43 -13.63 9.29
N VAL A 132 4.94 -13.48 8.07
CA VAL A 132 6.05 -12.58 7.77
C VAL A 132 5.49 -11.23 7.31
N LEU A 133 5.60 -10.22 8.16
CA LEU A 133 5.13 -8.86 7.87
C LEU A 133 6.09 -8.11 6.93
N ALA A 134 7.40 -8.36 7.07
CA ALA A 134 8.42 -7.86 6.16
C ALA A 134 9.54 -8.89 5.98
N PRO A 135 9.90 -9.26 4.74
CA PRO A 135 11.06 -10.10 4.51
C PRO A 135 12.36 -9.35 4.85
N ALA A 136 13.41 -10.10 5.17
CA ALA A 136 14.75 -9.52 5.30
C ALA A 136 15.15 -8.86 3.96
N ARG A 137 15.78 -7.70 4.05
CA ARG A 137 16.11 -6.86 2.90
C ARG A 137 17.53 -6.33 3.02
N TRP A 138 18.26 -6.33 1.92
CA TRP A 138 19.61 -5.77 1.84
C TRP A 138 19.70 -4.79 0.67
N LEU A 139 20.44 -3.71 0.87
CA LEU A 139 20.85 -2.79 -0.18
C LEU A 139 22.21 -3.22 -0.73
N PRO A 140 22.41 -3.21 -2.06
CA PRO A 140 23.71 -3.48 -2.65
C PRO A 140 24.72 -2.41 -2.19
N SER A 141 25.98 -2.80 -2.04
CA SER A 141 27.06 -1.85 -1.74
C SER A 141 27.44 -1.04 -2.98
N TRP A 142 28.17 0.06 -2.80
CA TRP A 142 28.55 0.93 -3.91
C TRP A 142 29.50 0.22 -4.89
N GLU A 143 30.37 -0.65 -4.39
CA GLU A 143 31.32 -1.45 -5.16
C GLU A 143 30.59 -2.37 -6.16
N MET A 144 29.41 -2.88 -5.78
CA MET A 144 28.58 -3.72 -6.67
C MET A 144 27.94 -2.92 -7.82
N LEU A 145 27.88 -1.59 -7.69
CA LEU A 145 27.28 -0.69 -8.67
C LEU A 145 28.33 0.00 -9.55
N ASP A 146 29.60 -0.11 -9.18
CA ASP A 146 30.73 0.46 -9.91
C ASP A 146 31.18 -0.50 -11.03
N PRO A 147 31.07 -0.10 -12.32
CA PRO A 147 31.48 -0.93 -13.44
C PRO A 147 32.98 -1.24 -13.49
N SER A 148 33.81 -0.47 -12.77
CA SER A 148 35.26 -0.66 -12.73
C SER A 148 35.71 -1.65 -11.64
N SER A 149 34.81 -2.00 -10.72
CA SER A 149 35.07 -2.96 -9.65
C SER A 149 34.90 -4.41 -10.13
N ASP A 150 35.67 -5.34 -9.55
CA ASP A 150 35.38 -6.77 -9.72
C ASP A 150 34.05 -7.10 -9.02
N TRP A 151 33.02 -7.30 -9.84
CA TRP A 151 31.66 -7.53 -9.37
C TRP A 151 31.55 -8.81 -8.52
N SER A 152 32.26 -9.87 -8.90
CA SER A 152 32.21 -11.17 -8.21
C SER A 152 32.79 -11.05 -6.82
N ASP A 153 33.90 -10.33 -6.68
CA ASP A 153 34.54 -10.06 -5.40
C ASP A 153 33.73 -9.09 -4.53
N ALA A 154 33.12 -8.06 -5.14
CA ALA A 154 32.23 -7.13 -4.46
C ALA A 154 30.99 -7.84 -3.89
N VAL A 155 30.34 -8.72 -4.68
CA VAL A 155 29.21 -9.53 -4.24
C VAL A 155 29.62 -10.48 -3.11
N ARG A 156 30.77 -11.16 -3.24
CA ARG A 156 31.27 -12.08 -2.21
C ARG A 156 31.48 -11.34 -0.88
N SER A 157 32.14 -10.19 -0.94
CA SER A 157 32.42 -9.34 0.22
C SER A 157 31.15 -8.80 0.87
N TRP A 158 30.21 -8.31 0.07
CA TRP A 158 28.91 -7.83 0.55
C TRP A 158 28.09 -8.93 1.21
N ARG A 159 28.06 -10.14 0.64
CA ARG A 159 27.37 -11.30 1.21
C ARG A 159 27.95 -11.70 2.55
N GLN A 160 29.28 -11.74 2.66
CA GLN A 160 29.96 -12.05 3.92
C GLN A 160 29.68 -10.99 4.99
N ARG A 161 29.72 -9.70 4.63
CA ARG A 161 29.49 -8.59 5.56
C ARG A 161 28.09 -8.60 6.17
N TRP A 162 27.06 -8.94 5.40
CA TRP A 162 25.65 -8.83 5.82
C TRP A 162 24.92 -10.17 5.97
N ASP A 163 25.65 -11.28 5.94
CA ASP A 163 25.13 -12.66 5.97
C ASP A 163 24.00 -12.88 4.95
N VAL A 164 24.23 -12.43 3.71
CA VAL A 164 23.21 -12.48 2.66
C VAL A 164 23.12 -13.91 2.09
N PRO A 165 21.91 -14.51 2.06
CA PRO A 165 21.70 -15.82 1.46
C PRO A 165 22.17 -15.90 0.01
N ARG A 166 22.57 -17.09 -0.43
CA ARG A 166 22.93 -17.37 -1.83
C ARG A 166 21.83 -16.99 -2.82
N ARG A 167 20.57 -17.27 -2.50
CA ARG A 167 19.41 -16.99 -3.36
C ARG A 167 18.60 -15.81 -2.83
N VAL A 168 18.42 -14.79 -3.66
CA VAL A 168 17.69 -13.56 -3.32
C VAL A 168 16.78 -13.13 -4.46
N GLN A 169 15.78 -12.31 -4.15
CA GLN A 169 14.94 -11.62 -5.14
C GLN A 169 15.45 -10.21 -5.29
N LEU A 170 15.83 -9.84 -6.49
CA LEU A 170 16.01 -8.45 -6.83
C LEU A 170 14.62 -7.84 -7.06
N THR A 171 14.28 -6.84 -6.25
CA THR A 171 12.99 -6.18 -6.29
C THR A 171 13.15 -4.74 -6.75
N SER A 172 12.35 -4.33 -7.73
CA SER A 172 12.22 -2.95 -8.22
C SER A 172 10.74 -2.69 -8.52
N SER A 173 10.14 -1.73 -7.82
CA SER A 173 8.69 -1.53 -7.80
C SER A 173 7.95 -2.87 -7.58
N ASP A 174 7.10 -3.29 -8.53
CA ASP A 174 6.35 -4.55 -8.46
C ASP A 174 7.08 -5.75 -9.07
N ASN A 175 8.22 -5.51 -9.73
CA ASN A 175 9.02 -6.56 -10.35
C ASN A 175 9.87 -7.27 -9.31
N ARG A 176 9.88 -8.60 -9.36
CA ARG A 176 10.69 -9.46 -8.49
C ARG A 176 11.37 -10.52 -9.34
N ILE A 177 12.70 -10.47 -9.38
CA ILE A 177 13.52 -11.38 -10.16
C ILE A 177 14.30 -12.27 -9.20
N PRO A 178 14.06 -13.59 -9.17
CA PRO A 178 14.89 -14.50 -8.39
C PRO A 178 16.30 -14.59 -9.01
N ILE A 179 17.32 -14.51 -8.17
CA ILE A 179 18.72 -14.52 -8.55
C ILE A 179 19.47 -15.50 -7.64
N ASP A 180 20.36 -16.29 -8.25
CA ASP A 180 21.38 -17.05 -7.54
C ASP A 180 22.71 -16.29 -7.62
N LEU A 181 23.23 -15.84 -6.48
CA LEU A 181 24.43 -15.01 -6.38
C LEU A 181 25.74 -15.79 -6.55
N THR A 182 25.67 -17.09 -6.88
CA THR A 182 26.85 -17.91 -7.19
C THR A 182 26.87 -18.42 -8.63
N ASP A 183 25.88 -18.06 -9.44
CA ASP A 183 25.81 -18.46 -10.84
C ASP A 183 26.36 -17.34 -11.74
N ASP A 184 27.43 -17.64 -12.47
CA ASP A 184 28.11 -16.72 -13.38
C ASP A 184 27.27 -16.38 -14.63
N GLY A 185 26.22 -17.15 -14.92
CA GLY A 185 25.24 -16.82 -15.97
C GLY A 185 24.24 -15.75 -15.54
N THR A 186 23.85 -15.74 -14.27
CA THR A 186 22.89 -14.78 -13.69
C THR A 186 23.52 -13.44 -13.32
N SER A 187 24.83 -13.41 -13.05
CA SER A 187 25.61 -12.16 -12.85
C SER A 187 25.56 -11.21 -14.06
N ARG A 188 25.25 -11.76 -15.23
CA ARG A 188 25.17 -11.07 -16.52
C ARG A 188 23.74 -10.78 -16.98
N CYS A 189 22.75 -10.79 -16.07
CA CYS A 189 21.44 -10.20 -16.32
C CYS A 189 21.59 -8.68 -16.53
N SER A 190 22.05 -8.28 -17.70
CA SER A 190 21.81 -6.96 -18.28
C SER A 190 20.32 -6.87 -18.53
N ALA A 191 19.55 -6.47 -17.52
CA ALA A 191 18.10 -6.35 -17.61
C ALA A 191 17.72 -5.56 -18.88
N PRO A 192 17.12 -6.18 -19.91
CA PRO A 192 16.73 -5.47 -21.14
C PRO A 192 15.59 -4.47 -20.87
N SER A 193 14.92 -4.61 -19.72
CA SER A 193 13.86 -3.72 -19.22
C SER A 193 14.38 -2.57 -18.33
N CYS A 194 15.65 -2.60 -17.89
CA CYS A 194 16.32 -1.40 -17.42
C CYS A 194 16.75 -0.62 -18.67
N GLY A 195 15.88 0.30 -19.09
CA GLY A 195 15.99 1.03 -20.36
C GLY A 195 17.42 1.40 -20.73
N ARG A 196 17.77 1.09 -22.00
CA ARG A 196 19.00 1.41 -22.72
C ARG A 196 19.79 2.59 -22.14
N ARG A 197 20.59 2.35 -21.11
CA ARG A 197 21.76 3.16 -20.77
C ARG A 197 22.85 2.18 -20.35
N ARG A 198 23.81 2.02 -21.26
CA ARG A 198 25.06 1.28 -21.02
C ARG A 198 25.65 1.80 -19.70
N GLY A 199 25.99 0.90 -18.77
CA GLY A 199 26.86 1.23 -17.64
C GLY A 199 26.22 1.81 -16.38
N SER A 200 24.90 1.71 -16.17
CA SER A 200 24.34 2.04 -14.85
C SER A 200 23.36 0.96 -14.38
N TRP A 201 23.80 0.12 -13.44
CA TRP A 201 22.86 -0.49 -12.51
C TRP A 201 21.98 0.63 -11.94
N CYS A 202 20.67 0.44 -11.97
CA CYS A 202 19.72 1.47 -11.60
C CYS A 202 20.04 1.96 -10.17
N ARG A 203 20.65 3.14 -10.05
CA ARG A 203 21.07 3.78 -8.79
C ARG A 203 19.90 4.08 -7.85
N ARG A 204 18.68 3.70 -8.24
CA ARG A 204 17.45 3.83 -7.48
C ARG A 204 16.68 2.53 -7.61
N PHE A 205 16.49 1.86 -6.47
CA PHE A 205 15.50 0.80 -6.24
C PHE A 205 15.85 -0.65 -6.58
N CYS A 206 17.11 -1.06 -6.71
CA CYS A 206 17.43 -2.49 -6.62
C CYS A 206 17.54 -2.93 -5.16
N ARG A 207 16.52 -3.62 -4.63
CA ARG A 207 16.50 -4.17 -3.26
C ARG A 207 16.57 -5.69 -3.32
N ALA A 208 17.57 -6.30 -2.67
CA ALA A 208 17.60 -7.74 -2.52
C ALA A 208 16.70 -8.18 -1.35
N ARG A 209 15.81 -9.14 -1.58
CA ARG A 209 14.96 -9.77 -0.55
C ARG A 209 15.22 -11.26 -0.50
N CYS A 210 15.07 -11.91 0.65
CA CYS A 210 15.23 -13.36 0.75
C CYS A 210 14.08 -14.08 0.03
N LEU A 211 14.37 -14.96 -0.95
CA LEU A 211 13.44 -16.02 -1.35
C LEU A 211 13.34 -16.97 -0.17
N ALA A 212 12.15 -17.12 0.40
CA ALA A 212 11.75 -18.16 1.34
C ALA A 212 12.87 -19.15 1.75
N GLY A 213 13.52 -18.85 2.88
CA GLY A 213 14.56 -19.66 3.52
C GLY A 213 14.92 -19.00 4.85
N ARG A 214 15.51 -19.70 5.82
CA ARG A 214 15.87 -19.10 7.13
C ARG A 214 17.30 -18.53 7.08
N PRO A 215 17.53 -17.21 7.01
CA PRO A 215 18.75 -16.64 7.55
C PRO A 215 18.53 -16.35 9.05
N ARG A 216 19.43 -16.88 9.89
CA ARG A 216 19.51 -16.53 11.31
C ARG A 216 20.23 -15.19 11.43
N VAL A 217 19.56 -14.09 11.08
CA VAL A 217 20.05 -12.77 11.53
C VAL A 217 19.72 -12.68 13.03
N ARG A 218 20.69 -13.00 13.88
CA ARG A 218 20.62 -12.71 15.32
C ARG A 218 20.84 -11.21 15.51
N GLY A 219 19.78 -10.44 15.31
CA GLY A 219 19.67 -9.07 15.81
C GLY A 219 18.52 -9.03 16.80
N ARG A 220 18.81 -8.96 18.11
CA ARG A 220 17.81 -8.51 19.09
C ARG A 220 17.65 -7.01 18.87
N VAL A 221 16.58 -6.61 18.21
CA VAL A 221 16.11 -5.22 18.35
C VAL A 221 15.36 -5.17 19.68
N PRO A 222 15.82 -4.39 20.68
CA PRO A 222 15.05 -4.20 21.89
C PRO A 222 13.70 -3.57 21.52
N VAL A 223 12.62 -4.27 21.82
CA VAL A 223 11.28 -3.68 21.82
C VAL A 223 11.25 -2.69 22.97
N VAL A 224 11.49 -1.41 22.68
CA VAL A 224 11.11 -0.35 23.61
C VAL A 224 9.59 -0.36 23.63
N ARG A 225 9.00 -0.90 24.69
CA ARG A 225 7.58 -0.72 24.97
C ARG A 225 7.37 0.78 25.17
N GLY A 226 6.80 1.44 24.16
CA GLY A 226 6.22 2.76 24.34
C GLY A 226 5.13 2.63 25.39
N ALA A 227 5.42 3.03 26.63
CA ALA A 227 4.39 3.21 27.64
C ALA A 227 3.47 4.32 27.13
N SER A 228 2.28 3.95 26.67
CA SER A 228 1.19 4.90 26.51
C SER A 228 0.85 5.43 27.89
N ARG A 229 1.44 6.57 28.25
CA ARG A 229 0.93 7.38 29.35
C ARG A 229 -0.44 7.88 28.91
N ARG A 230 -1.50 7.20 29.36
CA ARG A 230 -2.82 7.80 29.46
C ARG A 230 -2.64 9.09 30.28
N PRO A 231 -3.03 10.28 29.79
CA PRO A 231 -3.10 11.44 30.67
C PRO A 231 -4.11 11.12 31.76
N ALA A 232 -3.66 11.20 33.01
CA ALA A 232 -4.51 11.08 34.18
C ALA A 232 -5.60 12.14 34.10
N GLY A 233 -6.85 11.73 34.25
CA GLY A 233 -7.97 12.66 34.36
C GLY A 233 -7.76 13.55 35.57
N ALA A 234 -7.54 14.84 35.32
CA ALA A 234 -7.66 15.86 36.34
C ALA A 234 -9.16 16.06 36.58
N GLY A 235 -9.68 15.38 37.61
CA GLY A 235 -10.98 15.71 38.17
C GLY A 235 -10.93 17.11 38.75
N HIS A 236 -11.54 18.07 38.07
CA HIS A 236 -12.03 19.28 38.71
C HIS A 236 -13.52 19.11 38.95
N ALA A 237 -13.83 18.75 40.20
CA ALA A 237 -15.15 18.95 40.76
C ALA A 237 -15.43 20.46 40.82
N ASN A 238 -16.56 20.90 40.27
CA ASN A 238 -17.11 22.20 40.61
C ASN A 238 -18.54 21.99 41.13
N PRO A 239 -18.85 22.31 42.40
CA PRO A 239 -20.15 22.05 42.99
C PRO A 239 -21.16 23.17 42.67
N VAL A 240 -22.31 22.74 42.17
CA VAL A 240 -23.69 23.19 42.48
C VAL A 240 -24.00 24.69 42.44
N ARG A 241 -24.98 25.08 41.58
CA ARG A 241 -26.29 25.60 42.05
C ARG A 241 -27.30 25.83 40.92
N ASN A 242 -28.48 25.27 41.16
CA ASN A 242 -29.74 25.61 40.52
C ASN A 242 -29.98 27.13 40.48
N ALA A 243 -30.38 27.64 39.32
CA ALA A 243 -31.23 28.81 39.21
C ALA A 243 -32.19 28.56 38.04
N GLY A 244 -33.50 28.59 38.34
CA GLY A 244 -34.57 28.50 37.35
C GLY A 244 -34.61 29.71 36.40
N PRO A 245 -35.52 29.71 35.41
CA PRO A 245 -35.45 30.61 34.27
C PRO A 245 -36.06 31.99 34.59
N PRO A 246 -35.69 33.02 33.81
CA PRO A 246 -36.62 34.10 33.52
C PRO A 246 -36.91 34.22 32.03
N ARG A 247 -38.20 34.44 31.78
CA ARG A 247 -38.84 34.96 30.57
C ARG A 247 -38.19 36.31 30.19
N TRP A 248 -38.00 36.63 28.92
CA TRP A 248 -38.93 37.27 27.96
C TRP A 248 -38.47 36.91 26.55
#